data_AF-A0A2G9TZ77-F1
#
_entry.id   AF-A0A2G9TZ77-F1
#
_cell.length_a   1.000
_cell.length_b   1.000
_cell.length_c   1.000
_cell.angle_alpha   90.00
_cell.angle_beta   90.00
_cell.angle_gamma   90.00
#
_symmetry.space_group_name_H-M   'P 1'
#
loop_
_entity.id
_entity.type
_entity.pdbx_description
1 polymer ?
#
loop_
_entity_poly.entity_id
_entity_poly.type
_entity_poly.pdbx_seq_one_letter_code
_entity_poly.pdbx_strand_id
1 'polypeptide(L)'
;LLDWIEGPGEKWLLTLHEIGENKDEARQLVKEHQQLALKSKEIVSQADELAELASRLMAAVPAHSITLEKAREQVRALARQYANRVERQTGMARQSEEFHTRVSDLTRKTDVLLESLCTDLMMNDLAAVESEKSNLEEKVSAMEKTYESVTSCASSFIEDLSAEEMNVHGKRVAIKWLEELHETLLKDYNQMGGAEDDLRHLREDRMKLEETARSTYEYGRQLCQVALVLRRSLRMDVKNQIGLNEKLEQTWGRLCRALSENEAKLNVTEAFNTTIVEVNHRIEELGQRVSEVRDSQLNPERICAVERRRLNNDIQELRHIADMLIAQVNANH
;
A
#
# COMPACT_ATOMS: atom_id res chain seq x y z
N LEU A 1 -5.05 17.90 11.17
CA LEU A 1 -3.80 17.13 11.39
C LEU A 1 -3.98 15.69 10.96
N LEU A 2 -4.98 14.99 11.51
CA LEU A 2 -5.37 13.65 11.07
C LEU A 2 -5.69 13.58 9.57
N ASP A 3 -6.54 14.49 9.07
CA ASP A 3 -6.88 14.56 7.63
C ASP A 3 -5.65 14.71 6.71
N TRP A 4 -4.59 15.36 7.20
CA TRP A 4 -3.37 15.48 6.42
C TRP A 4 -2.60 14.16 6.42
N ILE A 5 -2.45 13.53 7.59
CA ILE A 5 -1.77 12.23 7.74
C ILE A 5 -2.45 11.17 6.88
N GLU A 6 -3.77 11.04 7.01
CA GLU A 6 -4.59 10.01 6.34
C GLU A 6 -4.84 10.31 4.86
N GLY A 7 -4.62 11.56 4.42
CA GLY A 7 -4.84 11.98 3.04
C GLY A 7 -3.51 12.28 2.31
N PRO A 8 -3.14 13.56 2.11
CA PRO A 8 -1.95 13.94 1.35
C PRO A 8 -0.63 13.31 1.85
N GLY A 9 -0.46 13.16 3.16
CA GLY A 9 0.73 12.56 3.76
C GLY A 9 0.89 11.10 3.36
N GLU A 10 -0.17 10.32 3.51
CA GLU A 10 -0.22 8.93 3.08
C GLU A 10 0.07 8.78 1.59
N LYS A 11 -0.57 9.59 0.74
CA LYS A 11 -0.35 9.57 -0.71
C LYS A 11 1.11 9.86 -1.07
N TRP A 12 1.73 10.84 -0.43
CA TRP A 12 3.14 11.15 -0.67
C TRP A 12 4.07 10.03 -0.18
N LEU A 13 3.77 9.39 0.94
CA LEU A 13 4.54 8.24 1.39
C LEU A 13 4.46 7.07 0.39
N LEU A 14 3.27 6.85 -0.19
CA LEU A 14 3.04 5.81 -1.19
C LEU A 14 3.78 6.05 -2.50
N THR A 15 3.95 7.30 -2.94
CA THR A 15 4.74 7.58 -4.16
C THR A 15 6.23 7.27 -3.99
N LEU A 16 6.71 7.14 -2.76
CA LEU A 16 8.12 6.91 -2.46
C LEU A 16 8.45 5.41 -2.28
N HIS A 17 7.73 4.53 -2.97
CA HIS A 17 7.86 3.07 -2.84
C HIS A 17 9.11 2.49 -3.53
N GLU A 18 9.95 3.29 -4.17
CA GLU A 18 11.10 2.80 -4.92
C GLU A 18 12.38 2.91 -4.09
N ILE A 19 13.39 2.12 -4.45
CA ILE A 19 14.72 2.20 -3.84
C ILE A 19 15.82 2.67 -4.82
N GLY A 20 15.48 2.90 -6.09
CA GLY A 20 16.38 3.35 -7.15
C GLY A 20 17.24 2.25 -7.77
N GLU A 21 17.51 2.35 -9.06
CA GLU A 21 18.29 1.35 -9.81
C GLU A 21 19.77 1.69 -9.93
N ASN A 22 20.13 2.96 -9.68
CA ASN A 22 21.50 3.46 -9.72
C ASN A 22 21.74 4.55 -8.67
N LYS A 23 23.00 5.00 -8.58
CA LYS A 23 23.46 6.01 -7.63
C LYS A 23 22.70 7.33 -7.72
N ASP A 24 22.40 7.81 -8.93
CA ASP A 24 21.78 9.13 -9.12
C ASP A 24 20.28 9.10 -8.78
N GLU A 25 19.58 8.04 -9.20
CA GLU A 25 18.18 7.79 -8.82
C GLU A 25 18.02 7.61 -7.31
N ALA A 26 18.82 6.74 -6.69
CA ALA A 26 18.77 6.50 -5.25
C ALA A 26 19.04 7.80 -4.46
N ARG A 27 19.98 8.63 -4.93
CA ARG A 27 20.25 9.94 -4.35
C ARG A 27 19.09 10.92 -4.49
N GLN A 28 18.41 10.90 -5.63
CA GLN A 28 17.22 11.74 -5.83
C GLN A 28 16.08 11.29 -4.91
N LEU A 29 15.80 9.99 -4.83
CA LEU A 29 14.83 9.41 -3.91
C LEU A 29 15.13 9.78 -2.45
N VAL A 30 16.40 9.72 -2.02
CA VAL A 30 16.80 10.15 -0.67
C VAL A 30 16.43 11.61 -0.39
N LYS A 31 16.56 12.52 -1.37
CA LYS A 31 16.16 13.93 -1.18
C LYS A 31 14.66 14.06 -0.98
N GLU A 32 13.87 13.32 -1.75
CA GLU A 32 12.41 13.34 -1.65
C GLU A 32 11.93 12.74 -0.32
N HIS A 33 12.53 11.62 0.10
CA HIS A 33 12.32 11.05 1.43
C HIS A 33 12.67 12.03 2.56
N GLN A 34 13.77 12.78 2.43
CA GLN A 34 14.16 13.78 3.42
C GLN A 34 13.15 14.91 3.55
N GLN A 35 12.55 15.35 2.45
CA GLN A 35 11.49 16.38 2.48
C GLN A 35 10.27 15.87 3.26
N LEU A 36 9.83 14.63 3.00
CA LEU A 36 8.73 14.02 3.75
C LEU A 36 9.09 13.80 5.23
N ALA A 37 10.33 13.41 5.53
CA ALA A 37 10.82 13.24 6.89
C ALA A 37 10.89 14.54 7.69
N LEU A 38 11.17 15.67 7.04
CA LEU A 38 11.06 16.99 7.69
C LEU A 38 9.60 17.29 8.00
N LYS A 39 8.70 17.05 7.04
CA LYS A 39 7.27 17.27 7.22
C LYS A 39 6.67 16.40 8.33
N SER A 40 7.08 15.13 8.42
CA SER A 40 6.62 14.23 9.48
C SER A 40 7.06 14.68 10.87
N LYS A 41 8.26 15.24 11.01
CA LYS A 41 8.73 15.84 12.28
C LYS A 41 7.90 17.06 12.69
N GLU A 42 7.55 17.94 11.74
CA GLU A 42 6.65 19.07 12.01
C GLU A 42 5.29 18.58 12.54
N ILE A 43 4.74 17.53 11.96
CA ILE A 43 3.45 16.96 12.37
C ILE A 43 3.50 16.38 13.78
N VAL A 44 4.60 15.70 14.14
CA VAL A 44 4.80 15.21 15.52
C VAL A 44 4.87 16.37 16.50
N SER A 45 5.59 17.46 16.16
CA SER A 45 5.62 18.67 17.00
C SER A 45 4.23 19.27 17.19
N GLN A 46 3.46 19.41 16.12
CA GLN A 46 2.09 19.92 16.18
C GLN A 46 1.17 19.02 17.01
N ALA A 47 1.32 17.70 16.90
CA ALA A 47 0.56 16.74 17.69
C ALA A 47 0.89 16.85 19.19
N ASP A 48 2.16 17.06 19.54
CA ASP A 48 2.58 17.26 20.92
C ASP A 48 2.08 18.59 21.51
N GLU A 49 2.08 19.67 20.72
CA GLU A 49 1.49 20.97 21.10
C GLU A 49 -0.03 20.87 21.34
N LEU A 50 -0.76 20.22 20.41
CA LEU A 50 -2.20 19.97 20.57
C LEU A 50 -2.49 19.14 21.82
N ALA A 51 -1.62 18.16 22.09
CA ALA A 51 -1.79 17.31 23.24
C ALA A 51 -1.50 18.03 24.56
N GLU A 52 -0.60 19.00 24.58
CA GLU A 52 -0.41 19.89 25.74
C GLU A 52 -1.63 20.80 25.97
N LEU A 53 -2.21 21.34 24.90
CA LEU A 53 -3.45 22.10 24.98
C LEU A 53 -4.60 21.23 25.54
N ALA A 54 -4.72 19.98 25.09
CA ALA A 54 -5.70 19.03 25.60
C ALA A 54 -5.50 18.77 27.11
N SER A 55 -4.26 18.60 27.57
CA SER A 55 -3.95 18.45 29.01
C SER A 55 -4.44 19.64 29.84
N ARG A 56 -4.24 20.87 29.33
CA ARG A 56 -4.73 22.09 29.99
C ARG A 56 -6.25 22.17 30.01
N LEU A 57 -6.91 21.79 28.91
CA LEU A 57 -8.38 21.76 28.82
C LEU A 57 -8.99 20.73 29.78
N MET A 58 -8.37 19.57 29.92
CA MET A 58 -8.80 18.56 30.89
C MET A 58 -8.74 19.06 32.33
N ALA A 59 -7.70 19.81 32.68
CA ALA A 59 -7.56 20.43 33.99
C ALA A 59 -8.63 21.52 34.25
N ALA A 60 -9.01 22.27 33.21
CA ALA A 60 -10.03 23.31 33.30
C ALA A 60 -11.47 22.76 33.27
N VAL A 61 -11.71 21.62 32.59
CA VAL A 61 -13.04 21.03 32.40
C VAL A 61 -13.01 19.52 32.72
N PRO A 62 -13.06 19.14 34.02
CA PRO A 62 -12.97 17.74 34.43
C PRO A 62 -14.08 16.84 33.84
N ALA A 63 -15.25 17.40 33.55
CA ALA A 63 -16.40 16.70 32.99
C ALA A 63 -16.11 16.02 31.63
N HIS A 64 -15.15 16.52 30.86
CA HIS A 64 -14.78 15.98 29.55
C HIS A 64 -13.40 15.31 29.53
N SER A 65 -12.78 15.14 30.71
CA SER A 65 -11.39 14.70 30.84
C SER A 65 -11.11 13.37 30.14
N ILE A 66 -12.01 12.39 30.29
CA ILE A 66 -11.86 11.05 29.67
C ILE A 66 -11.88 11.12 28.14
N THR A 67 -12.80 11.91 27.57
CA THR A 67 -12.92 12.06 26.11
C THR A 67 -11.73 12.80 25.53
N LEU A 68 -11.29 13.86 26.19
CA LEU A 68 -10.11 14.64 25.79
C LEU A 68 -8.82 13.81 25.90
N GLU A 69 -8.68 13.00 26.95
CA GLU A 69 -7.56 12.07 27.12
C GLU A 69 -7.47 11.08 25.96
N LYS A 70 -8.60 10.45 25.59
CA LYS A 70 -8.65 9.52 24.45
C LYS A 70 -8.26 10.21 23.14
N ALA A 71 -8.85 11.38 22.85
CA ALA A 71 -8.55 12.12 21.63
C ALA A 71 -7.07 12.57 21.57
N ARG A 72 -6.53 13.00 22.71
CA ARG A 72 -5.11 13.37 22.87
C ARG A 72 -4.19 12.21 22.52
N GLU A 73 -4.44 11.04 23.11
CA GLU A 73 -3.60 9.87 22.89
C GLU A 73 -3.71 9.37 21.45
N GLN A 74 -4.92 9.39 20.86
CA GLN A 74 -5.13 9.01 19.47
C GLN A 74 -4.33 9.88 18.50
N VAL A 75 -4.36 11.20 18.67
CA VAL A 75 -3.61 12.15 17.80
C VAL A 75 -2.10 11.92 17.91
N ARG A 76 -1.57 11.77 19.13
CA ARG A 76 -0.14 11.47 19.34
C ARG A 76 0.25 10.12 18.73
N ALA A 77 -0.56 9.10 18.94
CA ALA A 77 -0.29 7.76 18.42
C ALA A 77 -0.22 7.76 16.89
N LEU A 78 -1.21 8.35 16.21
CA LEU A 78 -1.26 8.40 14.74
C LEU A 78 -0.10 9.22 14.16
N ALA A 79 0.22 10.38 14.74
CA ALA A 79 1.35 11.19 14.29
C ALA A 79 2.70 10.46 14.42
N ARG A 80 2.93 9.78 15.55
CA ARG A 80 4.16 8.99 15.78
C ARG A 80 4.24 7.77 14.88
N GLN A 81 3.14 7.05 14.69
CA GLN A 81 3.10 5.91 13.78
C GLN A 81 3.44 6.34 12.35
N TYR A 82 2.85 7.42 11.85
CA TYR A 82 3.19 7.98 10.55
C TYR A 82 4.68 8.36 10.44
N ALA A 83 5.20 9.09 11.43
CA ALA A 83 6.61 9.50 11.44
C ALA A 83 7.57 8.30 11.43
N ASN A 84 7.28 7.25 12.21
CA ASN A 84 8.07 6.01 12.22
C ASN A 84 8.10 5.33 10.84
N ARG A 85 6.97 5.33 10.12
CA ARG A 85 6.88 4.77 8.76
C ARG A 85 7.74 5.55 7.78
N VAL A 86 7.65 6.88 7.81
CA VAL A 86 8.47 7.79 6.99
C VAL A 86 9.96 7.61 7.28
N GLU A 87 10.35 7.56 8.55
CA GLU A 87 11.76 7.42 8.96
C GLU A 87 12.35 6.09 8.47
N ARG A 88 11.60 5.00 8.59
CA ARG A 88 12.04 3.69 8.10
C ARG A 88 12.23 3.69 6.58
N GLN A 89 11.27 4.22 5.81
CA GLN A 89 11.39 4.30 4.35
C GLN A 89 12.57 5.19 3.93
N THR A 90 12.80 6.27 4.66
CA THR A 90 13.97 7.15 4.49
C THR A 90 15.27 6.40 4.80
N GLY A 91 15.30 5.55 5.83
CA GLY A 91 16.44 4.70 6.15
C GLY A 91 16.79 3.72 5.02
N MET A 92 15.77 3.06 4.45
CA MET A 92 15.91 2.18 3.29
C MET A 92 16.48 2.89 2.06
N ALA A 93 15.94 4.06 1.72
CA ALA A 93 16.46 4.85 0.60
C ALA A 93 17.93 5.26 0.81
N ARG A 94 18.31 5.63 2.05
CA ARG A 94 19.70 5.97 2.38
C ARG A 94 20.64 4.77 2.21
N GLN A 95 20.25 3.60 2.69
CA GLN A 95 21.05 2.39 2.50
C GLN A 95 21.19 2.01 1.03
N SER A 96 20.13 2.20 0.25
CA SER A 96 20.20 2.00 -1.20
C SER A 96 21.20 2.96 -1.87
N GLU A 97 21.17 4.26 -1.54
CA GLU A 97 22.14 5.24 -2.07
C GLU A 97 23.57 4.93 -1.66
N GLU A 98 23.76 4.50 -0.42
CA GLU A 98 25.07 4.10 0.11
C GLU A 98 25.61 2.86 -0.61
N PHE A 99 24.76 1.86 -0.83
CA PHE A 99 25.08 0.66 -1.59
C PHE A 99 25.45 1.00 -3.03
N HIS A 100 24.61 1.75 -3.75
CA HIS A 100 24.85 2.16 -5.14
C HIS A 100 26.10 3.03 -5.28
N THR A 101 26.39 3.88 -4.30
CA THR A 101 27.63 4.67 -4.27
C THR A 101 28.85 3.76 -4.18
N ARG A 102 28.84 2.75 -3.31
CA ARG A 102 29.94 1.79 -3.17
C ARG A 102 30.09 0.90 -4.41
N VAL A 103 28.99 0.47 -5.03
CA VAL A 103 29.02 -0.31 -6.27
C VAL A 103 29.60 0.52 -7.43
N SER A 104 29.21 1.80 -7.55
CA SER A 104 29.77 2.72 -8.53
C SER A 104 31.28 2.90 -8.31
N ASP A 105 31.73 3.03 -7.07
CA ASP A 105 33.16 3.13 -6.74
C ASP A 105 33.93 1.83 -7.01
N LEU A 106 33.33 0.67 -6.78
CA LEU A 106 33.92 -0.63 -7.14
C LEU A 106 34.06 -0.75 -8.65
N THR A 107 32.99 -0.47 -9.40
CA THR A 107 32.97 -0.52 -10.86
C THR A 107 34.09 0.34 -11.44
N ARG A 108 34.20 1.60 -10.99
CA ARG A 108 35.28 2.51 -11.42
C ARG A 108 36.68 1.95 -11.14
N LYS A 109 36.92 1.32 -9.98
CA LYS A 109 38.23 0.73 -9.67
C LYS A 109 38.51 -0.50 -10.52
N THR A 110 37.50 -1.31 -10.80
CA THR A 110 37.60 -2.45 -11.72
C THR A 110 37.93 -1.99 -13.13
N ASP A 111 37.29 -0.92 -13.62
CA ASP A 111 37.58 -0.36 -14.96
C ASP A 111 39.03 0.13 -15.06
N VAL A 112 39.52 0.85 -14.06
CA VAL A 112 40.92 1.33 -14.03
C VAL A 112 41.92 0.17 -13.98
N LEU A 113 41.63 -0.87 -13.21
CA LEU A 113 42.49 -2.06 -13.16
C LEU A 113 42.46 -2.80 -14.50
N LEU A 114 41.29 -2.97 -15.11
CA LEU A 114 41.11 -3.61 -16.41
C LEU A 114 41.87 -2.85 -17.50
N GLU A 115 41.73 -1.52 -17.55
CA GLU A 115 42.48 -0.66 -18.47
C GLU A 115 43.99 -0.87 -18.31
N SER A 116 44.48 -0.94 -17.06
CA SER A 116 45.90 -1.17 -16.78
C SER A 116 46.36 -2.55 -17.27
N LEU A 117 45.55 -3.60 -17.07
CA LEU A 117 45.86 -4.97 -17.51
C LEU A 117 45.79 -5.14 -19.03
N CYS A 118 44.95 -4.35 -19.71
CA CYS A 118 44.77 -4.40 -21.15
C CYS A 118 45.67 -3.42 -21.92
N THR A 119 46.44 -2.57 -21.23
CA THR A 119 47.37 -1.65 -21.87
C THR A 119 48.67 -2.37 -22.25
N ASP A 120 48.99 -2.41 -23.54
CA ASP A 120 50.26 -2.95 -24.00
C ASP A 120 51.42 -2.01 -23.63
N LEU A 121 52.31 -2.46 -22.74
CA LEU A 121 53.46 -1.71 -22.28
C LEU A 121 54.76 -2.30 -22.81
N MET A 122 55.57 -1.47 -23.47
CA MET A 122 56.94 -1.82 -23.86
C MET A 122 57.87 -1.52 -22.67
N MET A 123 58.20 -2.55 -21.88
CA MET A 123 59.11 -2.41 -20.73
C MET A 123 60.52 -2.83 -21.14
N ASN A 124 61.49 -1.92 -20.96
CA ASN A 124 62.84 -2.07 -21.50
C ASN A 124 63.85 -2.63 -20.47
N ASP A 125 63.47 -2.71 -19.19
CA ASP A 125 64.31 -3.23 -18.12
C ASP A 125 63.49 -3.87 -16.99
N LEU A 126 64.18 -4.54 -16.07
CA LEU A 126 63.57 -5.20 -14.91
C LEU A 126 62.93 -4.20 -13.94
N ALA A 127 63.51 -3.00 -13.80
CA ALA A 127 63.00 -1.98 -12.88
C ALA A 127 61.62 -1.46 -13.31
N ALA A 128 61.39 -1.30 -14.60
CA ALA A 128 60.10 -0.95 -15.17
C ALA A 128 59.04 -2.04 -14.92
N VAL A 129 59.42 -3.32 -15.04
CA VAL A 129 58.55 -4.46 -14.74
C VAL A 129 58.18 -4.52 -13.27
N GLU A 130 59.16 -4.36 -12.37
CA GLU A 130 58.91 -4.33 -10.93
C GLU A 130 58.03 -3.15 -10.51
N SER A 131 58.25 -1.98 -11.11
CA SER A 131 57.41 -0.79 -10.87
C SER A 131 55.97 -1.01 -11.32
N GLU A 132 55.73 -1.58 -12.50
CA GLU A 132 54.35 -1.81 -12.96
C GLU A 132 53.67 -2.94 -12.18
N LYS A 133 54.40 -3.99 -11.80
CA LYS A 133 53.89 -5.01 -10.88
C LYS A 133 53.40 -4.38 -9.58
N SER A 134 54.22 -3.52 -8.95
CA SER A 134 53.83 -2.84 -7.70
C SER A 134 52.59 -1.95 -7.88
N ASN A 135 52.47 -1.27 -9.02
CA ASN A 135 51.32 -0.44 -9.38
C ASN A 135 50.03 -1.29 -9.50
N LEU A 136 50.10 -2.42 -10.20
CA LEU A 136 48.98 -3.35 -10.32
C LEU A 136 48.59 -3.96 -8.97
N GLU A 137 49.56 -4.35 -8.13
CA GLU A 137 49.31 -4.86 -6.78
C GLU A 137 48.57 -3.83 -5.91
N GLU A 138 48.94 -2.54 -5.98
CA GLU A 138 48.23 -1.46 -5.28
C GLU A 138 46.78 -1.30 -5.78
N LYS A 139 46.57 -1.32 -7.10
CA LYS A 139 45.22 -1.24 -7.70
C LYS A 139 44.34 -2.43 -7.30
N VAL A 140 44.89 -3.65 -7.29
CA VAL A 140 44.19 -4.86 -6.81
C VAL A 140 43.78 -4.70 -5.35
N SER A 141 44.72 -4.32 -4.48
CA SER A 141 44.44 -4.12 -3.06
C SER A 141 43.35 -3.05 -2.81
N ALA A 142 43.38 -1.95 -3.57
CA ALA A 142 42.37 -0.90 -3.48
C ALA A 142 40.98 -1.37 -3.96
N MET A 143 40.93 -2.20 -5.00
CA MET A 143 39.69 -2.82 -5.50
C MET A 143 39.12 -3.82 -4.47
N GLU A 144 39.96 -4.70 -3.92
CA GLU A 144 39.57 -5.69 -2.89
C GLU A 144 38.98 -5.02 -1.66
N LYS A 145 39.63 -3.96 -1.14
CA LYS A 145 39.11 -3.17 -0.02
C LYS A 145 37.73 -2.57 -0.31
N THR A 146 37.50 -2.16 -1.56
CA THR A 146 36.20 -1.60 -1.97
C THR A 146 35.15 -2.70 -2.08
N TYR A 147 35.52 -3.88 -2.58
CA TYR A 147 34.66 -5.06 -2.64
C TYR A 147 34.22 -5.53 -1.24
N GLU A 148 35.13 -5.55 -0.27
CA GLU A 148 34.81 -5.83 1.14
C GLU A 148 33.81 -4.80 1.70
N SER A 149 34.00 -3.51 1.39
CA SER A 149 33.07 -2.46 1.81
C SER A 149 31.68 -2.61 1.18
N VAL A 150 31.60 -2.96 -0.11
CA VAL A 150 30.32 -3.28 -0.79
C VAL A 150 29.65 -4.48 -0.10
N THR A 151 30.40 -5.54 0.20
CA THR A 151 29.88 -6.76 0.82
C THR A 151 29.34 -6.51 2.24
N SER A 152 30.07 -5.72 3.03
CA SER A 152 29.63 -5.32 4.38
C SER A 152 28.36 -4.47 4.32
N CYS A 153 28.32 -3.49 3.41
CA CYS A 153 27.15 -2.64 3.19
C CYS A 153 25.93 -3.45 2.75
N ALA A 154 26.10 -4.33 1.77
CA ALA A 154 25.03 -5.17 1.26
C ALA A 154 24.50 -6.13 2.33
N SER A 155 25.37 -6.68 3.18
CA SER A 155 24.95 -7.51 4.32
C SER A 155 24.05 -6.73 5.29
N SER A 156 24.46 -5.51 5.69
CA SER A 156 23.65 -4.64 6.55
C SER A 156 22.32 -4.25 5.90
N PHE A 157 22.34 -3.96 4.60
CA PHE A 157 21.13 -3.61 3.86
C PHE A 157 20.16 -4.81 3.80
N ILE A 158 20.66 -6.02 3.56
CA ILE A 158 19.85 -7.25 3.58
C ILE A 158 19.23 -7.48 4.96
N GLU A 159 19.98 -7.25 6.05
CA GLU A 159 19.47 -7.39 7.41
C GLU A 159 18.28 -6.46 7.64
N ASP A 160 18.38 -5.20 7.24
CA ASP A 160 17.30 -4.24 7.41
C ASP A 160 16.10 -4.49 6.46
N LEU A 161 16.35 -5.00 5.25
CA LEU A 161 15.30 -5.50 4.35
C LEU A 161 14.59 -6.74 4.90
N SER A 162 15.29 -7.56 5.70
CA SER A 162 14.80 -8.84 6.21
C SER A 162 14.34 -8.80 7.67
N ALA A 163 14.48 -7.67 8.36
CA ALA A 163 14.25 -7.58 9.79
C ALA A 163 12.79 -7.94 10.16
N GLU A 164 12.62 -9.05 10.88
CA GLU A 164 11.32 -9.72 11.00
C GLU A 164 10.45 -9.23 12.18
N GLU A 165 10.96 -8.61 13.26
CA GLU A 165 10.12 -7.97 14.31
C GLU A 165 10.90 -7.23 15.43
N MET A 166 10.17 -6.73 16.46
CA MET A 166 10.56 -6.02 17.70
C MET A 166 10.81 -4.49 17.70
N ASN A 167 9.74 -3.70 17.86
CA ASN A 167 9.51 -2.79 19.01
C ASN A 167 8.05 -2.34 18.97
N VAL A 168 7.50 -1.94 20.11
CA VAL A 168 6.06 -1.84 20.49
C VAL A 168 5.16 -0.97 19.56
N HIS A 169 5.66 -0.40 18.45
CA HIS A 169 4.89 0.44 17.53
C HIS A 169 5.24 0.24 16.03
N GLY A 170 5.08 -0.98 15.53
CA GLY A 170 4.89 -1.24 14.09
C GLY A 170 6.01 -2.02 13.43
N LYS A 171 5.76 -3.31 13.14
CA LYS A 171 6.67 -4.16 12.35
C LYS A 171 5.93 -5.22 11.55
N ARG A 172 5.68 -4.84 10.29
CA ARG A 172 5.60 -5.61 9.03
C ARG A 172 5.12 -4.55 8.03
N VAL A 173 5.85 -4.32 6.93
CA VAL A 173 5.64 -3.08 6.16
C VAL A 173 4.66 -3.29 5.03
N ALA A 174 4.87 -4.32 4.23
CA ALA A 174 3.91 -4.66 3.18
C ALA A 174 2.93 -5.70 3.68
N ILE A 175 3.41 -6.82 4.26
CA ILE A 175 2.51 -7.93 4.58
C ILE A 175 1.53 -7.60 5.72
N LYS A 176 1.94 -6.85 6.77
CA LYS A 176 0.97 -6.40 7.80
C LYS A 176 0.00 -5.42 7.23
N TRP A 177 0.45 -4.44 6.45
CA TRP A 177 -0.46 -3.44 5.91
C TRP A 177 -1.45 -4.12 4.98
N LEU A 178 -1.03 -5.09 4.17
CA LEU A 178 -1.96 -5.90 3.38
C LEU A 178 -2.92 -6.70 4.26
N GLU A 179 -2.48 -7.23 5.41
CA GLU A 179 -3.36 -7.90 6.39
C GLU A 179 -4.33 -6.91 7.08
N GLU A 180 -3.86 -5.72 7.45
CA GLU A 180 -4.65 -4.65 8.08
C GLU A 180 -5.67 -4.08 7.09
N LEU A 181 -5.28 -3.81 5.85
CA LEU A 181 -6.18 -3.41 4.76
C LEU A 181 -7.20 -4.52 4.45
N HIS A 182 -6.78 -5.79 4.52
CA HIS A 182 -7.69 -6.93 4.40
C HIS A 182 -8.70 -6.97 5.55
N GLU A 183 -8.27 -6.73 6.79
CA GLU A 183 -9.19 -6.63 7.94
C GLU A 183 -10.16 -5.45 7.82
N THR A 184 -9.69 -4.27 7.40
CA THR A 184 -10.52 -3.09 7.15
C THR A 184 -11.58 -3.40 6.09
N LEU A 185 -11.19 -4.03 4.99
CA LEU A 185 -12.12 -4.49 3.97
C LEU A 185 -13.18 -5.44 4.54
N LEU A 186 -12.79 -6.37 5.41
CA LEU A 186 -13.71 -7.32 6.01
C LEU A 186 -14.64 -6.70 7.07
N LYS A 187 -14.22 -5.67 7.80
CA LYS A 187 -15.00 -5.05 8.88
C LYS A 187 -15.93 -3.94 8.37
N ASP A 188 -15.39 -3.05 7.54
CA ASP A 188 -16.07 -1.78 7.21
C ASP A 188 -16.84 -1.86 5.89
N TYR A 189 -16.46 -2.76 4.98
CA TYR A 189 -17.04 -2.86 3.64
C TYR A 189 -17.93 -4.10 3.43
N ASN A 190 -18.00 -5.03 4.39
CA ASN A 190 -18.92 -6.18 4.35
C ASN A 190 -20.27 -5.94 5.05
N GLN A 191 -20.41 -4.88 5.86
CA GLN A 191 -21.68 -4.51 6.49
C GLN A 191 -22.49 -3.59 5.56
N MET A 192 -23.17 -4.20 4.59
CA MET A 192 -23.92 -3.46 3.57
C MET A 192 -25.40 -3.34 3.95
N GLY A 193 -25.83 -2.11 4.22
CA GLY A 193 -27.24 -1.71 4.35
C GLY A 193 -27.34 -0.18 4.28
N GLY A 194 -27.55 0.37 3.08
CA GLY A 194 -27.58 1.81 2.85
C GLY A 194 -28.13 2.20 1.47
N ALA A 195 -28.50 3.48 1.32
CA ALA A 195 -29.12 4.05 0.12
C ALA A 195 -28.14 4.12 -1.07
N GLU A 196 -28.64 4.43 -2.27
CA GLU A 196 -27.86 4.42 -3.52
C GLU A 196 -26.60 5.33 -3.51
N ASP A 197 -26.68 6.48 -2.82
CA ASP A 197 -25.52 7.39 -2.63
C ASP A 197 -24.46 6.81 -1.69
N ASP A 198 -24.85 6.02 -0.68
CA ASP A 198 -23.91 5.37 0.25
C ASP A 198 -23.07 4.30 -0.47
N LEU A 199 -23.65 3.61 -1.46
CA LEU A 199 -22.97 2.60 -2.27
C LEU A 199 -21.90 3.20 -3.18
N ARG A 200 -22.16 4.38 -3.77
CA ARG A 200 -21.20 5.05 -4.65
C ARG A 200 -19.95 5.49 -3.88
N HIS A 201 -20.14 6.13 -2.73
CA HIS A 201 -19.04 6.53 -1.86
C HIS A 201 -18.23 5.33 -1.36
N LEU A 202 -18.91 4.25 -0.96
CA LEU A 202 -18.24 3.02 -0.52
C LEU A 202 -17.38 2.41 -1.63
N ARG A 203 -17.83 2.46 -2.89
CA ARG A 203 -17.06 1.98 -4.05
C ARG A 203 -15.83 2.84 -4.34
N GLU A 204 -15.97 4.17 -4.27
CA GLU A 204 -14.85 5.10 -4.42
C GLU A 204 -13.79 4.88 -3.34
N ASP A 205 -14.20 4.70 -2.09
CA ASP A 205 -13.27 4.45 -0.98
C ASP A 205 -12.61 3.07 -1.08
N ARG A 206 -13.35 2.05 -1.54
CA ARG A 206 -12.77 0.73 -1.88
C ARG A 206 -11.69 0.84 -2.96
N MET A 207 -11.93 1.62 -4.02
CA MET A 207 -10.94 1.82 -5.09
C MET A 207 -9.64 2.44 -4.56
N LYS A 208 -9.74 3.44 -3.67
CA LYS A 208 -8.56 4.04 -3.02
C LYS A 208 -7.82 3.03 -2.14
N LEU A 209 -8.55 2.19 -1.41
CA LEU A 209 -7.98 1.11 -0.61
C LEU A 209 -7.23 0.10 -1.49
N GLU A 210 -7.81 -0.28 -2.63
CA GLU A 210 -7.19 -1.19 -3.59
C GLU A 210 -5.89 -0.61 -4.18
N GLU A 211 -5.90 0.67 -4.57
CA GLU A 211 -4.71 1.37 -5.08
C GLU A 211 -3.59 1.42 -4.02
N THR A 212 -3.95 1.74 -2.78
CA THR A 212 -3.04 1.76 -1.64
C THR A 212 -2.43 0.37 -1.38
N ALA A 213 -3.26 -0.66 -1.42
CA ALA A 213 -2.83 -2.03 -1.22
C ALA A 213 -1.88 -2.51 -2.34
N ARG A 214 -2.21 -2.17 -3.60
CA ARG A 214 -1.37 -2.52 -4.75
C ARG A 214 0.02 -1.89 -4.64
N SER A 215 0.07 -0.59 -4.37
CA SER A 215 1.34 0.15 -4.17
C SER A 215 2.17 -0.45 -3.02
N THR A 216 1.49 -0.85 -1.93
CA THR A 216 2.11 -1.49 -0.77
C THR A 216 2.69 -2.86 -1.11
N TYR A 217 1.97 -3.67 -1.89
CA TYR A 217 2.45 -4.98 -2.36
C TYR A 217 3.65 -4.82 -3.30
N GLU A 218 3.58 -3.91 -4.27
CA GLU A 218 4.66 -3.62 -5.22
C GLU A 218 5.93 -3.20 -4.49
N TYR A 219 5.80 -2.31 -3.50
CA TYR A 219 6.92 -1.93 -2.63
C TYR A 219 7.55 -3.15 -1.94
N GLY A 220 6.71 -3.95 -1.27
CA GLY A 220 7.18 -5.16 -0.57
C GLY A 220 7.88 -6.14 -1.50
N ARG A 221 7.39 -6.27 -2.73
CA ARG A 221 7.96 -7.14 -3.76
C ARG A 221 9.32 -6.63 -4.22
N GLN A 222 9.49 -5.32 -4.44
CA GLN A 222 10.78 -4.72 -4.76
C GLN A 222 11.81 -4.96 -3.65
N LEU A 223 11.45 -4.73 -2.38
CA LEU A 223 12.33 -4.99 -1.24
C LEU A 223 12.75 -6.46 -1.17
N CYS A 224 11.81 -7.39 -1.36
CA CYS A 224 12.09 -8.82 -1.37
C CYS A 224 13.02 -9.23 -2.52
N GLN A 225 12.82 -8.65 -3.70
CA GLN A 225 13.64 -8.92 -4.88
C GLN A 225 15.08 -8.45 -4.67
N VAL A 226 15.26 -7.26 -4.12
CA VAL A 226 16.58 -6.68 -3.87
C VAL A 226 17.32 -7.49 -2.81
N ALA A 227 16.66 -7.83 -1.70
CA ALA A 227 17.23 -8.70 -0.68
C ALA A 227 17.64 -10.07 -1.26
N LEU A 228 16.82 -10.64 -2.17
CA LEU A 228 17.12 -11.92 -2.82
C LEU A 228 18.34 -11.84 -3.75
N VAL A 229 18.41 -10.80 -4.59
CA VAL A 229 19.53 -10.57 -5.51
C VAL A 229 20.83 -10.34 -4.73
N LEU A 230 20.79 -9.51 -3.68
CA LEU A 230 21.95 -9.26 -2.82
C LEU A 230 22.41 -10.54 -2.13
N ARG A 231 21.49 -11.32 -1.53
CA ARG A 231 21.84 -12.59 -0.89
C ARG A 231 22.49 -13.58 -1.86
N ARG A 232 21.98 -13.69 -3.09
CA ARG A 232 22.59 -14.53 -4.14
C ARG A 232 23.98 -14.05 -4.52
N SER A 233 24.14 -12.74 -4.69
CA SER A 233 25.41 -12.13 -5.06
C SER A 233 26.49 -12.35 -4.00
N LEU A 234 26.10 -12.27 -2.72
CA LEU A 234 26.97 -12.52 -1.58
C LEU A 234 27.08 -14.01 -1.17
N ARG A 235 26.44 -14.93 -1.92
CA ARG A 235 26.39 -16.37 -1.63
C ARG A 235 25.86 -16.71 -0.22
N MET A 236 24.92 -15.91 0.27
CA MET A 236 24.22 -16.14 1.54
C MET A 236 23.06 -17.12 1.39
N ASP A 237 22.54 -17.64 2.51
CA ASP A 237 21.31 -18.44 2.50
C ASP A 237 20.11 -17.60 2.02
N VAL A 238 19.30 -18.19 1.14
CA VAL A 238 18.14 -17.54 0.51
C VAL A 238 16.80 -18.09 0.99
N LYS A 239 16.76 -19.14 1.82
CA LYS A 239 15.52 -19.85 2.18
C LYS A 239 14.54 -18.93 2.89
N ASN A 240 15.03 -18.16 3.85
CA ASN A 240 14.20 -17.20 4.58
C ASN A 240 13.61 -16.12 3.65
N GLN A 241 14.40 -15.63 2.68
CA GLN A 241 13.92 -14.64 1.72
C GLN A 241 12.83 -15.18 0.80
N ILE A 242 12.97 -16.43 0.36
CA ILE A 242 11.97 -17.11 -0.48
C ILE A 242 10.67 -17.27 0.31
N GLY A 243 10.74 -17.72 1.57
CA GLY A 243 9.57 -17.83 2.45
C GLY A 243 8.86 -16.50 2.70
N LEU A 244 9.62 -15.40 2.89
CA LEU A 244 9.05 -14.05 3.01
C LEU A 244 8.30 -13.63 1.74
N ASN A 245 8.88 -13.91 0.57
CA ASN A 245 8.26 -13.61 -0.72
C ASN A 245 6.96 -14.42 -0.92
N GLU A 246 6.99 -15.72 -0.64
CA GLU A 246 5.80 -16.57 -0.69
C GLU A 246 4.70 -16.06 0.24
N LYS A 247 5.06 -15.61 1.45
CA LYS A 247 4.10 -15.06 2.41
C LYS A 247 3.48 -13.74 1.92
N LEU A 248 4.28 -12.87 1.29
CA LEU A 248 3.79 -11.63 0.68
C LEU A 248 2.78 -11.92 -0.44
N GLU A 249 3.13 -12.83 -1.36
CA GLU A 249 2.26 -13.27 -2.45
C GLU A 249 0.96 -13.90 -1.94
N GLN A 250 1.04 -14.75 -0.92
CA GLN A 250 -0.14 -15.37 -0.31
C GLN A 250 -1.08 -14.34 0.31
N THR A 251 -0.54 -13.35 1.03
CA THR A 251 -1.35 -12.29 1.64
C THR A 251 -2.01 -11.42 0.57
N TRP A 252 -1.26 -11.00 -0.45
CA TRP A 252 -1.81 -10.25 -1.58
C TRP A 252 -2.93 -11.03 -2.29
N GLY A 253 -2.74 -12.33 -2.54
CA GLY A 253 -3.75 -13.19 -3.14
C GLY A 253 -5.00 -13.39 -2.28
N ARG A 254 -4.91 -13.30 -0.95
CA ARG A 254 -6.11 -13.27 -0.07
C ARG A 254 -6.85 -11.95 -0.21
N LEU A 255 -6.12 -10.82 -0.18
CA LEU A 255 -6.73 -9.51 -0.33
C LEU A 255 -7.42 -9.33 -1.70
N CYS A 256 -6.79 -9.78 -2.79
CA CYS A 256 -7.40 -9.72 -4.13
C CYS A 256 -8.72 -10.51 -4.21
N ARG A 257 -8.78 -11.68 -3.56
CA ARG A 257 -10.01 -12.48 -3.49
C ARG A 257 -11.10 -11.74 -2.70
N ALA A 258 -10.76 -11.20 -1.53
CA ALA A 258 -11.70 -10.43 -0.73
C ALA A 258 -12.21 -9.17 -1.47
N LEU A 259 -11.35 -8.46 -2.20
CA LEU A 259 -11.74 -7.33 -3.04
C LEU A 259 -12.70 -7.74 -4.16
N SER A 260 -12.43 -8.87 -4.81
CA SER A 260 -13.29 -9.41 -5.88
C SER A 260 -14.66 -9.84 -5.34
N GLU A 261 -14.69 -10.51 -4.18
CA GLU A 261 -15.93 -10.92 -3.50
C GLU A 261 -16.76 -9.71 -3.06
N ASN A 262 -16.10 -8.67 -2.54
CA ASN A 262 -16.76 -7.43 -2.14
C ASN A 262 -17.36 -6.69 -3.34
N GLU A 263 -16.63 -6.58 -4.45
CA GLU A 263 -17.14 -5.97 -5.69
C GLU A 263 -18.33 -6.75 -6.26
N ALA A 264 -18.29 -8.10 -6.22
CA ALA A 264 -19.41 -8.92 -6.63
C ALA A 264 -20.65 -8.64 -5.76
N LYS A 265 -20.49 -8.48 -4.44
CA LYS A 265 -21.60 -8.13 -3.53
C LYS A 265 -22.17 -6.74 -3.83
N LEU A 266 -21.30 -5.76 -4.08
CA LEU A 266 -21.70 -4.40 -4.46
C LEU A 266 -22.56 -4.41 -5.73
N ASN A 267 -22.09 -5.10 -6.78
CA ASN A 267 -22.82 -5.21 -8.05
C ASN A 267 -24.22 -5.81 -7.89
N VAL A 268 -24.36 -6.87 -7.09
CA VAL A 268 -25.66 -7.51 -6.85
C VAL A 268 -26.58 -6.58 -6.04
N THR A 269 -26.04 -5.87 -5.04
CA THR A 269 -26.80 -4.91 -4.23
C THR A 269 -27.27 -3.71 -5.05
N GLU A 270 -26.41 -3.19 -5.92
CA GLU A 270 -26.75 -2.10 -6.85
C GLU A 270 -27.86 -2.53 -7.82
N ALA A 271 -27.71 -3.71 -8.45
CA ALA A 271 -28.75 -4.26 -9.33
C ALA A 271 -30.10 -4.45 -8.60
N PHE A 272 -30.07 -4.92 -7.35
CA PHE A 272 -31.26 -5.04 -6.52
C PHE A 272 -31.91 -3.69 -6.24
N ASN A 273 -31.13 -2.68 -5.85
CA ASN A 273 -31.63 -1.33 -5.58
C ASN A 273 -32.23 -0.68 -6.83
N THR A 274 -31.56 -0.79 -7.98
CA THR A 274 -32.11 -0.30 -9.26
C THR A 274 -33.46 -0.97 -9.57
N THR A 275 -33.55 -2.29 -9.39
CA THR A 275 -34.80 -3.03 -9.63
C THR A 275 -35.90 -2.57 -8.67
N ILE A 276 -35.60 -2.32 -7.39
CA ILE A 276 -36.56 -1.78 -6.42
C ILE A 276 -37.07 -0.41 -6.86
N VAL A 277 -36.18 0.48 -7.29
CA VAL A 277 -36.55 1.83 -7.75
C VAL A 277 -37.47 1.74 -8.97
N GLU A 278 -37.14 0.90 -9.94
CA GLU A 278 -37.98 0.68 -11.12
C GLU A 278 -39.36 0.11 -10.75
N VAL A 279 -39.41 -0.87 -9.84
CA VAL A 279 -40.66 -1.45 -9.37
C VAL A 279 -41.51 -0.42 -8.62
N ASN A 280 -40.91 0.40 -7.75
CA ASN A 280 -41.63 1.47 -7.05
C ASN A 280 -42.19 2.51 -8.02
N HIS A 281 -41.37 2.98 -8.98
CA HIS A 281 -41.83 3.93 -10.00
C HIS A 281 -43.02 3.38 -10.80
N ARG A 282 -42.97 2.10 -11.16
CA ARG A 282 -44.05 1.45 -11.91
C ARG A 282 -45.30 1.20 -11.06
N ILE A 283 -45.16 0.96 -9.75
CA ILE A 283 -46.29 0.92 -8.82
C ILE A 283 -46.97 2.30 -8.74
N GLU A 284 -46.19 3.39 -8.71
CA GLU A 284 -46.72 4.75 -8.74
C GLU A 284 -47.44 5.06 -10.06
N GLU A 285 -46.87 4.71 -11.22
CA GLU A 285 -47.52 4.83 -12.53
C GLU A 285 -48.83 4.03 -12.59
N LEU A 286 -48.83 2.80 -12.07
CA LEU A 286 -50.02 1.96 -12.00
C LEU A 286 -51.09 2.63 -11.12
N GLY A 287 -50.70 3.18 -9.97
CA GLY A 287 -51.58 3.92 -9.07
C GLY A 287 -52.22 5.13 -9.76
N GLN A 288 -51.45 5.89 -10.53
CA GLN A 288 -51.96 7.01 -11.33
C GLN A 288 -52.97 6.54 -12.38
N ARG A 289 -52.63 5.51 -13.17
CA ARG A 289 -53.52 4.97 -14.22
C ARG A 289 -54.80 4.35 -13.66
N VAL A 290 -54.73 3.68 -12.51
CA VAL A 290 -55.92 3.18 -11.81
C VAL A 290 -56.81 4.33 -11.35
N SER A 291 -56.22 5.45 -10.90
CA SER A 291 -56.96 6.67 -10.60
C SER A 291 -57.63 7.24 -11.85
N GLU A 292 -56.91 7.32 -12.98
CA GLU A 292 -57.45 7.81 -14.26
C GLU A 292 -58.58 6.94 -14.81
N VAL A 293 -58.50 5.61 -14.68
CA VAL A 293 -59.56 4.66 -15.09
C VAL A 293 -60.76 4.70 -14.13
N ARG A 294 -60.56 5.03 -12.85
CA ARG A 294 -61.68 5.30 -11.94
C ARG A 294 -62.43 6.56 -12.37
N ASP A 295 -61.70 7.55 -12.86
CA ASP A 295 -62.25 8.86 -13.25
C ASP A 295 -62.76 8.86 -14.72
N SER A 296 -62.33 7.89 -15.55
CA SER A 296 -62.70 7.74 -16.97
C SER A 296 -63.45 6.43 -17.21
N GLN A 297 -64.64 6.45 -17.83
CA GLN A 297 -65.47 5.25 -18.09
C GLN A 297 -64.89 4.26 -19.16
N LEU A 298 -63.62 3.85 -19.06
CA LEU A 298 -62.95 2.92 -19.97
C LEU A 298 -62.94 1.47 -19.43
N ASN A 299 -62.90 0.50 -20.36
CA ASN A 299 -63.08 -0.93 -20.06
C ASN A 299 -61.90 -1.52 -19.25
N PRO A 300 -62.11 -1.88 -17.96
CA PRO A 300 -61.02 -2.13 -17.00
C PRO A 300 -60.27 -3.46 -17.19
N GLU A 301 -60.86 -4.45 -17.85
CA GLU A 301 -60.31 -5.83 -17.89
C GLU A 301 -59.02 -5.97 -18.72
N ARG A 302 -58.93 -5.26 -19.85
CA ARG A 302 -57.74 -5.34 -20.74
C ARG A 302 -56.51 -4.67 -20.13
N ILE A 303 -56.69 -3.55 -19.43
CA ILE A 303 -55.61 -2.79 -18.78
C ILE A 303 -55.04 -3.62 -17.62
N CYS A 304 -55.90 -4.16 -16.76
CA CYS A 304 -55.50 -5.03 -15.66
C CYS A 304 -54.73 -6.28 -16.12
N ALA A 305 -55.11 -6.89 -17.26
CA ALA A 305 -54.46 -8.11 -17.75
C ALA A 305 -53.03 -7.89 -18.27
N VAL A 306 -52.75 -6.74 -18.90
CA VAL A 306 -51.40 -6.39 -19.39
C VAL A 306 -50.49 -6.07 -18.20
N GLU A 307 -50.97 -5.26 -17.27
CA GLU A 307 -50.19 -4.86 -16.11
C GLU A 307 -49.92 -6.02 -15.14
N ARG A 308 -50.89 -6.91 -14.93
CA ARG A 308 -50.69 -8.13 -14.13
C ARG A 308 -49.60 -9.02 -14.72
N ARG A 309 -49.48 -9.08 -16.06
CA ARG A 309 -48.44 -9.87 -16.74
C ARG A 309 -47.07 -9.21 -16.60
N ARG A 310 -47.01 -7.87 -16.69
CA ARG A 310 -45.79 -7.08 -16.51
C ARG A 310 -45.24 -7.16 -15.08
N LEU A 311 -46.09 -6.91 -14.08
CA LEU A 311 -45.71 -7.00 -12.66
C LEU A 311 -45.20 -8.40 -12.29
N ASN A 312 -45.78 -9.45 -12.89
CA ASN A 312 -45.37 -10.82 -12.64
C ASN A 312 -43.95 -11.12 -13.19
N ASN A 313 -43.52 -10.47 -14.28
CA ASN A 313 -42.15 -10.59 -14.78
C ASN A 313 -41.16 -9.90 -13.83
N ASP A 314 -41.50 -8.70 -13.33
CA ASP A 314 -40.63 -7.95 -12.41
C ASP A 314 -40.48 -8.67 -11.05
N ILE A 315 -41.56 -9.30 -10.56
CA ILE A 315 -41.51 -10.16 -9.36
C ILE A 315 -40.58 -11.35 -9.59
N GLN A 316 -40.53 -11.91 -10.79
CA GLN A 316 -39.60 -13.00 -11.12
C GLN A 316 -38.15 -12.51 -11.15
N GLU A 317 -37.88 -11.31 -11.69
CA GLU A 317 -36.54 -10.71 -11.67
C GLU A 317 -36.07 -10.40 -10.24
N LEU A 318 -36.92 -9.76 -9.42
CA LEU A 318 -36.64 -9.53 -8.00
C LEU A 318 -36.36 -10.83 -7.25
N ARG A 319 -37.13 -11.89 -7.54
CA ARG A 319 -36.91 -13.21 -6.93
C ARG A 319 -35.58 -13.81 -7.36
N HIS A 320 -35.21 -13.67 -8.63
CA HIS A 320 -33.91 -14.13 -9.12
C HIS A 320 -32.75 -13.40 -8.45
N ILE A 321 -32.84 -12.07 -8.30
CA ILE A 321 -31.83 -11.27 -7.59
C ILE A 321 -31.76 -11.65 -6.11
N ALA A 322 -32.90 -11.89 -5.46
CA ALA A 322 -32.95 -12.37 -4.08
C ALA A 322 -32.31 -13.75 -3.92
N ASP A 323 -32.54 -14.69 -4.86
CA ASP A 323 -31.91 -16.00 -4.85
C ASP A 323 -30.38 -15.90 -5.03
N MET A 324 -29.89 -14.97 -5.86
CA MET A 324 -28.46 -14.67 -5.98
C MET A 324 -27.86 -14.14 -4.67
N LEU A 325 -28.55 -13.20 -4.00
CA LEU A 325 -28.12 -12.67 -2.69
C LEU A 325 -28.05 -13.78 -1.63
N ILE A 326 -29.05 -14.66 -1.58
CA ILE A 326 -29.08 -15.80 -0.64
C ILE A 326 -27.91 -16.76 -0.91
N ALA A 327 -27.63 -17.08 -2.17
CA ALA A 327 -26.50 -17.93 -2.55
C ALA A 327 -25.16 -17.32 -2.12
N GLN A 328 -25.02 -16.01 -2.24
CA GLN A 328 -23.81 -15.27 -1.87
C GLN A 328 -23.62 -15.17 -0.34
N VAL A 329 -24.71 -15.05 0.43
CA VAL A 329 -24.67 -15.13 1.90
C VAL A 329 -24.27 -16.54 2.36
N ASN A 330 -24.84 -17.58 1.75
CA ASN A 330 -24.54 -18.97 2.11
C ASN A 330 -23.12 -19.41 1.72
N ALA A 331 -22.49 -18.77 0.73
CA ALA A 331 -21.10 -19.03 0.36
C ALA A 331 -20.07 -18.42 1.33
N ASN A 332 -20.49 -17.51 2.22
CA ASN A 332 -19.65 -16.81 3.19
C ASN A 332 -19.72 -17.39 4.62
N HIS A 333 -20.39 -18.54 4.81
CA HIS A 333 -20.56 -19.22 6.11
C HIS A 333 -19.85 -20.57 6.19
#